data_AF-Q0RHS9-F1
#
_entry.id   AF-Q0RHS9-F1
#
_cell.length_a   1.000
_cell.length_b   1.000
_cell.length_c   1.000
_cell.angle_alpha   90.00
_cell.angle_beta   90.00
_cell.angle_gamma   90.00
#
_symmetry.space_group_name_H-M   'P 1'
#
loop_
_entity.id
_entity.type
_entity.pdbx_description
1 polymer ?
#
loop_
_entity_poly.entity_id
_entity_poly.type
_entity_poly.pdbx_seq_one_letter_code
_entity_poly.pdbx_strand_id
1 'polypeptide(L)'
;MNLWASLLDQAKDCVDVLVYAGLFLTDGTPDLAKRLIHKAENGVRVRVLLGDPDSEAVAARGAEEGVFGGVSARIKLSLTHLQDAIGAPGVHIHLHSTTLYSSIYRFDDVLLANTHVFGAPAAQSPVVHVQRIPGGRLFDHYMSSFDRVYSGSVPVEGSVVHRG
;
A
#
# COMPACT_ATOMS: atom_id res chain seq x y z
N MET A 1 -8.50 -5.78 -17.66
CA MET A 1 -7.96 -5.86 -16.28
C MET A 1 -6.73 -4.96 -16.20
N ASN A 2 -6.58 -4.14 -15.15
CA ASN A 2 -5.42 -3.25 -15.03
C ASN A 2 -4.17 -4.05 -14.56
N LEU A 3 -2.97 -3.48 -14.75
CA LEU A 3 -1.70 -4.16 -14.47
C LEU A 3 -1.58 -4.68 -13.01
N TRP A 4 -1.99 -3.88 -12.03
CA TRP A 4 -1.92 -4.22 -10.60
C TRP A 4 -2.78 -5.43 -10.27
N ALA A 5 -4.03 -5.46 -10.74
CA ALA A 5 -4.91 -6.60 -10.50
C ALA A 5 -4.34 -7.88 -11.12
N SER A 6 -3.72 -7.78 -12.31
CA SER A 6 -3.06 -8.90 -12.97
C SER A 6 -1.84 -9.42 -12.21
N LEU A 7 -0.99 -8.53 -11.70
CA LEU A 7 0.16 -8.92 -10.87
C LEU A 7 -0.28 -9.52 -9.53
N LEU A 8 -1.32 -8.98 -8.91
CA LEU A 8 -1.92 -9.54 -7.70
C LEU A 8 -2.42 -10.97 -7.94
N ASP A 9 -3.14 -11.22 -9.04
CA ASP A 9 -3.63 -12.56 -9.36
C ASP A 9 -2.50 -13.56 -9.65
N GLN A 10 -1.40 -13.09 -10.22
CA GLN A 10 -0.25 -13.93 -10.55
C GLN A 10 0.68 -14.20 -9.37
N ALA A 11 0.69 -13.34 -8.35
CA ALA A 11 1.61 -13.44 -7.21
C ALA A 11 1.48 -14.77 -6.47
N LYS A 12 2.61 -15.43 -6.18
CA LYS A 12 2.69 -16.75 -5.53
C LYS A 12 3.50 -16.76 -4.24
N ASP A 13 4.36 -15.77 -4.02
CA ASP A 13 5.26 -15.72 -2.87
C ASP A 13 4.90 -14.56 -1.93
N CYS A 14 4.68 -13.36 -2.48
CA CYS A 14 4.32 -12.21 -1.66
C CYS A 14 3.58 -11.09 -2.39
N VAL A 15 2.80 -10.36 -1.61
CA VAL A 15 2.19 -9.08 -1.96
C VAL A 15 2.57 -8.07 -0.89
N ASP A 16 3.36 -7.06 -1.25
CA ASP A 16 3.77 -5.99 -0.34
C ASP A 16 3.30 -4.63 -0.91
N VAL A 17 2.49 -3.88 -0.16
CA VAL A 17 1.95 -2.58 -0.57
C VAL A 17 2.32 -1.52 0.47
N LEU A 18 2.94 -0.42 0.04
CA LEU A 18 3.26 0.74 0.88
C LEU A 18 2.76 2.01 0.18
N VAL A 19 1.81 2.69 0.82
CA VAL A 19 1.08 3.83 0.25
C VAL A 19 0.62 4.76 1.37
N TYR A 20 0.29 6.01 1.03
CA TYR A 20 -0.62 6.76 1.90
C TYR A 20 -2.02 6.14 1.85
N ALA A 21 -2.79 6.39 0.78
CA ALA A 21 -4.15 5.85 0.67
C ALA A 21 -4.25 4.56 -0.14
N GLY A 22 -3.61 4.49 -1.32
CA GLY A 22 -3.78 3.34 -2.23
C GLY A 22 -5.20 3.18 -2.77
N LEU A 23 -6.05 4.21 -2.70
CA LEU A 23 -7.49 4.10 -3.00
C LEU A 23 -7.79 3.55 -4.41
N PHE A 24 -6.98 3.86 -5.43
CA PHE A 24 -7.21 3.29 -6.76
C PHE A 24 -7.13 1.75 -6.76
N LEU A 25 -6.32 1.17 -5.88
CA LEU A 25 -6.18 -0.26 -5.74
C LEU A 25 -7.39 -0.83 -5.01
N THR A 26 -7.79 -0.24 -3.89
CA THR A 26 -8.90 -0.74 -3.07
C THR A 26 -10.28 -0.49 -3.69
N ASP A 27 -10.45 0.57 -4.48
CA ASP A 27 -11.69 0.93 -5.17
C ASP A 27 -11.74 0.34 -6.58
N GLY A 28 -10.62 0.36 -7.30
CA GLY A 28 -10.51 -0.17 -8.66
C GLY A 28 -10.34 -1.69 -8.74
N THR A 29 -10.27 -2.38 -7.60
CA THR A 29 -10.12 -3.83 -7.53
C THR A 29 -11.26 -4.46 -6.73
N PRO A 30 -12.26 -5.03 -7.42
CA PRO A 30 -13.36 -5.71 -6.74
C PRO A 30 -12.87 -6.79 -5.78
N ASP A 31 -13.52 -6.86 -4.62
CA ASP A 31 -13.28 -7.86 -3.58
C ASP A 31 -11.80 -7.96 -3.14
N LEU A 32 -11.05 -6.86 -3.17
CA LEU A 32 -9.61 -6.87 -2.84
C LEU A 32 -9.32 -7.54 -1.49
N ALA A 33 -10.11 -7.25 -0.45
CA ALA A 33 -9.96 -7.89 0.86
C ALA A 33 -10.02 -9.42 0.76
N LYS A 34 -11.05 -9.97 0.11
CA LYS A 34 -11.21 -11.42 -0.08
C LYS A 34 -10.08 -12.00 -0.92
N ARG A 35 -9.61 -11.28 -1.94
CA ARG A 35 -8.48 -11.72 -2.77
C ARG A 35 -7.18 -11.80 -1.96
N LEU A 36 -6.92 -10.82 -1.11
CA LEU A 36 -5.75 -10.83 -0.22
C LEU A 36 -5.82 -11.97 0.80
N ILE A 37 -7.00 -12.22 1.40
CA ILE A 37 -7.24 -13.36 2.28
C ILE A 37 -6.96 -14.67 1.55
N HIS A 38 -7.55 -14.86 0.37
CA HIS A 38 -7.35 -16.06 -0.42
C HIS A 38 -5.87 -16.29 -0.78
N LYS A 39 -5.13 -15.21 -1.10
CA LYS A 39 -3.69 -15.28 -1.33
C LYS A 39 -2.96 -15.78 -0.07
N ALA A 40 -3.25 -15.20 1.09
CA ALA A 40 -2.67 -15.62 2.35
C ALA A 40 -2.99 -17.08 2.72
N GLU A 41 -4.22 -17.54 2.50
CA GLU A 41 -4.63 -18.94 2.69
C GLU A 41 -3.84 -19.92 1.82
N ASN A 42 -3.37 -19.47 0.66
CA ASN A 42 -2.53 -20.25 -0.26
C ASN A 42 -1.03 -20.03 -0.05
N GLY A 43 -0.62 -19.48 1.10
CA GLY A 43 0.78 -19.33 1.49
C GLY A 43 1.48 -18.07 1.00
N VAL A 44 0.78 -17.17 0.31
CA VAL A 44 1.35 -15.88 -0.12
C VAL A 44 1.48 -14.95 1.08
N ARG A 45 2.66 -14.40 1.33
CA ARG A 45 2.83 -13.41 2.41
C ARG A 45 2.24 -12.06 2.00
N VAL A 46 1.27 -11.55 2.74
CA VAL A 46 0.59 -10.28 2.42
C VAL A 46 0.89 -9.21 3.47
N ARG A 47 1.45 -8.08 3.04
CA ARG A 47 1.67 -6.88 3.87
C ARG A 47 1.13 -5.63 3.17
N VAL A 48 0.26 -4.89 3.85
CA VAL A 48 -0.32 -3.63 3.35
C VAL A 48 -0.10 -2.54 4.40
N LEU A 49 0.63 -1.50 4.01
CA LEU A 49 0.98 -0.36 4.84
C LEU A 49 0.28 0.86 4.26
N LEU A 50 -0.63 1.42 5.04
CA LEU A 50 -1.34 2.66 4.74
C LEU A 50 -0.78 3.79 5.60
N GLY A 51 -0.91 5.03 5.14
CA GLY A 51 -0.60 6.20 5.95
C GLY A 51 -1.51 6.26 7.17
N ASP A 52 -0.97 6.66 8.31
CA ASP A 52 -1.78 6.99 9.48
C ASP A 52 -2.57 8.29 9.18
N PRO A 53 -3.92 8.25 9.16
CA PRO A 53 -4.75 9.38 8.76
C PRO A 53 -4.58 10.62 9.63
N ASP A 54 -4.01 10.47 10.82
CA ASP A 54 -3.81 11.54 11.81
C ASP A 54 -2.34 12.00 11.88
N SER A 55 -1.46 11.45 11.04
CA SER A 55 -0.03 11.79 11.03
C SER A 55 0.28 13.11 10.33
N GLU A 56 1.36 13.77 10.79
CA GLU A 56 1.90 14.98 10.15
C GLU A 56 2.30 14.73 8.69
N ALA A 57 2.82 13.54 8.37
CA ALA A 57 3.21 13.18 7.00
C ALA A 57 2.00 13.15 6.05
N VAL A 58 0.86 12.63 6.51
CA VAL A 58 -0.40 12.63 5.73
C VAL A 58 -0.95 14.05 5.59
N ALA A 59 -0.93 14.84 6.67
CA ALA A 59 -1.37 16.23 6.63
C ALA A 59 -0.53 17.07 5.66
N ALA A 60 0.81 16.93 5.71
CA ALA A 60 1.74 17.59 4.82
C ALA A 60 1.47 17.20 3.35
N ARG A 61 1.35 15.90 3.06
CA ARG A 61 1.03 15.42 1.71
C ARG A 61 -0.28 15.99 1.19
N GLY A 62 -1.30 16.09 2.05
CA GLY A 62 -2.57 16.70 1.70
C GLY A 62 -2.45 18.17 1.34
N ALA A 63 -1.69 18.94 2.11
CA ALA A 63 -1.40 20.34 1.82
C ALA A 63 -0.63 20.51 0.51
N GLU A 64 0.40 19.68 0.27
CA GLU A 64 1.20 19.69 -0.96
C GLU A 64 0.35 19.38 -2.20
N GLU A 65 -0.55 18.39 -2.14
CA GLU A 65 -1.47 18.06 -3.23
C GLU A 65 -2.63 19.08 -3.40
N GLY A 66 -2.78 20.04 -2.48
CA GLY A 66 -3.89 21.00 -2.47
C GLY A 66 -5.25 20.40 -2.08
N VAL A 67 -5.28 19.17 -1.54
CA VAL A 67 -6.51 18.47 -1.14
C VAL A 67 -6.72 18.42 0.37
N PHE A 68 -5.73 18.86 1.16
CA PHE A 68 -5.76 18.91 2.63
C PHE A 68 -6.24 17.58 3.24
N GLY A 69 -7.33 17.60 4.00
CA GLY A 69 -7.94 16.40 4.61
C GLY A 69 -8.36 15.31 3.62
N GLY A 70 -8.33 15.57 2.30
CA GLY A 70 -8.64 14.61 1.26
C GLY A 70 -7.75 13.36 1.29
N VAL A 71 -6.47 13.45 1.66
CA VAL A 71 -5.62 12.26 1.78
C VAL A 71 -6.09 11.37 2.95
N SER A 72 -6.35 11.98 4.11
CA SER A 72 -6.87 11.29 5.30
C SER A 72 -8.22 10.61 5.02
N ALA A 73 -9.13 11.29 4.33
CA ALA A 73 -10.42 10.70 3.94
C ALA A 73 -10.25 9.48 3.02
N ARG A 74 -9.33 9.54 2.04
CA ARG A 74 -9.04 8.40 1.14
C ARG A 74 -8.39 7.22 1.87
N ILE A 75 -7.56 7.48 2.88
CA ILE A 75 -7.00 6.44 3.76
C ILE A 75 -8.13 5.72 4.49
N LYS A 76 -9.02 6.46 5.16
CA LYS A 76 -10.17 5.90 5.89
C LYS A 76 -11.06 5.05 4.98
N LEU A 77 -11.33 5.51 3.75
CA LEU A 77 -12.08 4.72 2.77
C LEU A 77 -11.36 3.43 2.36
N SER A 78 -10.04 3.50 2.17
CA SER A 78 -9.22 2.32 1.82
C SER A 78 -9.22 1.29 2.95
N LEU A 79 -9.16 1.74 4.20
CA LEU A 79 -9.32 0.88 5.38
C LEU A 79 -10.71 0.22 5.43
N THR A 80 -11.79 0.97 5.13
CA THR A 80 -13.15 0.40 5.03
C THR A 80 -13.22 -0.70 3.97
N HIS A 81 -12.61 -0.51 2.80
CA HIS A 81 -12.58 -1.53 1.74
C HIS A 81 -11.77 -2.78 2.13
N LEU A 82 -10.81 -2.63 3.04
CA LEU A 82 -9.96 -3.70 3.54
C LEU A 82 -10.46 -4.33 4.84
N GLN A 83 -11.62 -3.90 5.36
CA GLN A 83 -12.10 -4.27 6.70
C GLN A 83 -12.12 -5.77 6.95
N ASP A 84 -12.57 -6.57 5.97
CA ASP A 84 -12.66 -8.03 6.11
C ASP A 84 -11.28 -8.71 6.19
N ALA A 85 -10.23 -8.07 5.67
CA ALA A 85 -8.87 -8.59 5.68
C ALA A 85 -8.10 -8.18 6.95
N ILE A 86 -8.63 -7.25 7.75
CA ILE A 86 -8.02 -6.84 9.02
C ILE A 86 -8.15 -7.99 10.03
N GLY A 87 -7.02 -8.47 10.53
CA GLY A 87 -6.96 -9.60 11.47
C GLY A 87 -7.08 -10.98 10.82
N ALA A 88 -7.22 -11.05 9.49
CA ALA A 88 -7.21 -12.33 8.78
C ALA A 88 -5.81 -13.00 8.88
N PRO A 89 -5.73 -14.31 9.14
CA PRO A 89 -4.45 -15.02 9.21
C PRO A 89 -3.61 -14.83 7.93
N GLY A 90 -2.36 -14.43 8.11
CA GLY A 90 -1.40 -14.21 7.01
C GLY A 90 -1.55 -12.90 6.24
N VAL A 91 -2.53 -12.06 6.60
CA VAL A 91 -2.67 -10.69 6.08
C VAL A 91 -2.27 -9.67 7.16
N HIS A 92 -1.27 -8.85 6.86
CA HIS A 92 -0.76 -7.82 7.77
C HIS A 92 -1.12 -6.43 7.25
N ILE A 93 -2.11 -5.78 7.86
CA ILE A 93 -2.49 -4.39 7.55
C ILE A 93 -1.98 -3.47 8.65
N HIS A 94 -1.20 -2.46 8.28
CA HIS A 94 -0.49 -1.57 9.20
C HIS A 94 -0.69 -0.10 8.83
N LEU A 95 -0.57 0.80 9.81
CA LEU A 95 -0.47 2.24 9.63
C LEU A 95 0.98 2.72 9.83
N HIS A 96 1.41 3.67 9.01
CA HIS A 96 2.72 4.31 9.15
C HIS A 96 2.61 5.84 9.16
N SER A 97 3.48 6.49 9.93
CA SER A 97 3.62 7.96 9.94
C SER A 97 4.80 8.46 9.08
N THR A 98 5.42 7.58 8.29
CA THR A 98 6.61 7.90 7.49
C THR A 98 6.30 8.79 6.29
N THR A 99 7.15 9.80 6.04
CA THR A 99 7.18 10.54 4.78
C THR A 99 7.57 9.63 3.62
N LEU A 100 6.78 9.60 2.57
CA LEU A 100 7.06 8.80 1.37
C LEU A 100 7.54 9.68 0.22
N TYR A 101 8.58 9.22 -0.47
CA TYR A 101 9.02 9.76 -1.77
C TYR A 101 8.46 8.95 -2.94
N SER A 102 8.00 7.73 -2.67
CA SER A 102 7.32 6.86 -3.61
C SER A 102 6.43 5.88 -2.86
N SER A 103 5.28 5.54 -3.43
CA SER A 103 4.54 4.34 -3.05
C SER A 103 5.20 3.11 -3.67
N ILE A 104 5.11 1.97 -3.01
CA ILE A 104 5.68 0.69 -3.47
C ILE A 104 4.56 -0.34 -3.57
N TYR A 105 4.48 -1.03 -4.69
CA TYR A 105 3.63 -2.22 -4.87
C TYR A 105 4.51 -3.36 -5.38
N ARG A 106 4.70 -4.39 -4.57
CA ARG A 106 5.47 -5.57 -4.95
C ARG A 106 4.55 -6.78 -5.07
N PHE A 107 4.79 -7.54 -6.13
CA PHE A 107 4.21 -8.84 -6.41
C PHE A 107 5.38 -9.76 -6.79
N ASP A 108 5.76 -10.64 -5.88
CA ASP A 108 6.94 -11.52 -5.99
C ASP A 108 8.23 -10.75 -6.36
N ASP A 109 8.74 -10.94 -7.57
CA ASP A 109 9.96 -10.32 -8.11
C ASP A 109 9.68 -9.08 -8.98
N VAL A 110 8.42 -8.63 -9.03
CA VAL A 110 8.00 -7.39 -9.71
C VAL A 110 7.70 -6.32 -8.68
N LEU A 111 8.24 -5.12 -8.87
CA LEU A 111 7.96 -3.95 -8.05
C LEU A 111 7.53 -2.77 -8.93
N LEU A 112 6.45 -2.10 -8.54
CA LEU A 112 5.98 -0.84 -9.11
C LEU A 112 6.24 0.27 -8.09
N ALA A 113 7.14 1.19 -8.42
CA ALA A 113 7.41 2.37 -7.62
C ALA A 113 6.65 3.57 -8.22
N ASN A 114 5.64 4.07 -7.52
CA ASN A 114 4.92 5.28 -7.93
C ASN A 114 5.57 6.49 -7.27
N THR A 115 6.39 7.22 -8.02
CA THR A 115 7.21 8.33 -7.53
C THR A 115 6.34 9.54 -7.22
N HIS A 116 6.39 10.06 -6.00
CA HIS A 116 5.54 11.19 -5.61
C HIS A 116 6.09 12.48 -6.22
N VAL A 117 5.46 12.95 -7.31
CA VAL A 117 5.76 14.27 -7.88
C VAL A 117 5.15 15.33 -6.98
N PHE A 118 5.97 16.29 -6.54
CA PHE A 118 5.53 17.36 -5.66
C PHE A 118 4.38 18.15 -6.29
N GLY A 119 3.33 18.44 -5.51
CA GLY A 119 2.14 19.14 -5.98
C GLY A 119 1.15 18.30 -6.78
N ALA A 120 1.51 17.08 -7.20
CA ALA A 120 0.65 16.23 -8.01
C ALA A 120 0.00 15.12 -7.19
N PRO A 121 -1.30 14.84 -7.38
CA PRO A 121 -1.92 13.62 -6.86
C PRO A 121 -1.20 12.36 -7.37
N ALA A 122 -1.22 11.29 -6.58
CA ALA A 122 -0.57 10.02 -6.93
C ALA A 122 -0.99 9.47 -8.30
N ALA A 123 -2.26 9.63 -8.70
CA ALA A 123 -2.78 9.17 -9.99
C ALA A 123 -2.16 9.88 -11.21
N GLN A 124 -1.57 11.07 -11.03
CA GLN A 124 -0.88 11.83 -12.08
C GLN A 124 0.64 11.64 -12.04
N SER A 125 1.13 10.93 -11.02
CA SER A 125 2.55 10.68 -10.82
C SER A 125 3.03 9.46 -11.62
N PRO A 126 4.28 9.44 -12.11
CA PRO A 126 4.81 8.34 -12.88
C PRO A 126 4.97 7.07 -12.04
N VAL A 127 4.93 5.92 -12.72
CA VAL A 127 5.21 4.62 -12.14
C VAL A 127 6.41 4.01 -12.85
N VAL A 128 7.41 3.61 -12.07
CA VAL A 128 8.59 2.89 -12.53
C VAL A 128 8.38 1.39 -12.25
N HIS A 129 8.47 0.57 -13.30
CA HIS A 129 8.44 -0.88 -13.19
C HIS A 129 9.86 -1.43 -12.99
N VAL A 130 10.08 -2.11 -11.87
CA VAL A 130 11.38 -2.68 -11.49
C VAL A 130 11.24 -4.19 -11.39
N GLN A 131 11.96 -4.90 -12.25
CA GLN A 131 12.11 -6.35 -12.17
C GLN A 131 13.31 -6.69 -11.29
N ARG A 132 13.16 -7.66 -10.39
CA ARG A 132 14.31 -8.24 -9.69
C ARG A 132 15.15 -9.06 -10.66
N ILE A 133 16.45 -8.81 -10.69
CA ILE A 133 17.40 -9.53 -11.52
C ILE A 133 18.60 -9.98 -10.67
N PRO A 134 19.22 -11.13 -10.96
CA PRO A 134 20.44 -11.56 -10.29
C PRO A 134 21.54 -10.50 -10.35
N GLY A 135 22.13 -10.17 -9.20
CA GLY A 135 23.16 -9.13 -9.08
C GLY A 135 22.64 -7.68 -9.16
N GLY A 136 21.34 -7.47 -9.41
CA GLY A 136 20.71 -6.16 -9.38
C GLY A 136 20.54 -5.64 -7.95
N ARG A 137 20.67 -4.32 -7.75
CA ARG A 137 20.57 -3.69 -6.41
C ARG A 137 19.31 -2.84 -6.22
N LEU A 138 18.68 -2.39 -7.31
CA LEU A 138 17.59 -1.42 -7.23
C LEU A 138 16.36 -1.99 -6.52
N PHE A 139 15.96 -3.21 -6.88
CA PHE A 139 14.82 -3.89 -6.27
C PHE A 139 15.02 -4.05 -4.75
N ASP A 140 16.14 -4.63 -4.34
CA ASP A 140 16.44 -4.88 -2.93
C ASP A 140 16.62 -3.57 -2.13
N HIS A 141 17.05 -2.48 -2.79
CA HIS A 141 17.12 -1.16 -2.17
C HIS A 141 15.73 -0.61 -1.83
N TYR A 142 14.77 -0.69 -2.76
CA TYR A 142 13.38 -0.35 -2.48
C TYR A 142 12.78 -1.23 -1.38
N MET A 143 13.07 -2.53 -1.40
CA MET A 143 12.56 -3.45 -0.36
C MET A 143 13.17 -3.21 1.00
N SER A 144 14.44 -2.80 1.08
CA SER A 144 15.05 -2.36 2.33
C SER A 144 14.36 -1.11 2.89
N SER A 145 13.90 -0.19 2.03
CA SER A 145 13.10 0.96 2.45
C SER A 145 11.72 0.53 2.96
N PHE A 146 11.04 -0.36 2.23
CA PHE A 146 9.76 -0.94 2.64
C PHE A 146 9.86 -1.56 4.03
N ASP A 147 10.87 -2.42 4.27
CA ASP A 147 11.03 -3.13 5.53
C ASP A 147 11.32 -2.19 6.71
N ARG A 148 12.01 -1.05 6.46
CA ARG A 148 12.17 0.01 7.47
C ARG A 148 10.84 0.63 7.85
N VAL A 149 10.01 0.98 6.87
CA VAL A 149 8.66 1.53 7.14
C VAL A 149 7.80 0.50 7.88
N TYR A 150 7.84 -0.77 7.45
CA TYR A 150 7.13 -1.85 8.11
C TYR A 150 7.55 -2.00 9.58
N SER A 151 8.85 -1.95 9.87
CA SER A 151 9.36 -2.09 11.25
C SER A 151 8.91 -0.97 12.19
N GLY A 152 8.65 0.23 11.67
CA GLY A 152 8.14 1.38 12.44
C GLY A 152 6.63 1.57 12.35
N SER A 153 5.92 0.67 11.67
CA SER A 153 4.47 0.74 11.48
C SER A 153 3.72 0.05 12.62
N VAL A 154 2.47 0.45 12.84
CA VAL A 154 1.59 -0.14 13.85
C VAL A 154 0.51 -1.00 13.18
N PRO A 155 0.22 -2.21 13.69
CA PRO A 155 -0.85 -3.03 13.14
C PRO A 155 -2.20 -2.34 13.32
N VAL A 156 -3.09 -2.51 12.33
CA VAL A 156 -4.49 -2.13 12.47
C VAL A 156 -5.21 -3.23 13.23
N GLU A 157 -5.79 -2.89 14.37
CA GLU A 157 -6.58 -3.80 15.19
C GLU A 157 -8.07 -3.45 15.13
N GLY A 158 -8.92 -4.46 14.92
CA GLY A 158 -10.37 -4.34 15.05
C GLY A 158 -11.11 -3.69 13.86
N SER A 159 -12.34 -3.24 14.13
CA SER A 159 -13.20 -2.57 13.15
C SER A 159 -12.87 -1.09 13.05
N VAL A 160 -12.61 -0.61 11.83
CA VAL A 160 -12.29 0.78 11.48
C VAL A 160 -13.51 1.69 11.62
N VAL A 161 -14.71 1.10 11.75
CA VAL A 161 -16.01 1.81 11.74
C VAL A 161 -16.22 2.75 12.94
N HIS A 162 -15.38 2.71 13.98
CA HIS A 162 -15.63 3.45 15.23
C HIS A 162 -14.58 4.47 15.67
N ARG A 163 -13.55 4.78 14.87
CA ARG A 163 -12.63 5.91 15.18
C ARG A 163 -13.11 7.18 14.46
N GLY A 164 -14.22 7.73 14.95
CA GLY A 164 -14.77 9.04 14.58
C GLY A 164 -14.28 10.14 15.51
#